data_AF-A0A1H0D2C7-F1
#
_entry.id   AF-A0A1H0D2C7-F1
#
_cell.length_a   1.000
_cell.length_b   1.000
_cell.length_c   1.000
_cell.angle_alpha   90.00
_cell.angle_beta   90.00
_cell.angle_gamma   90.00
#
_symmetry.space_group_name_H-M   'P 1'
#
loop_
_entity.id
_entity.type
_entity.pdbx_description
1 polymer ?
#
loop_
_entity_poly.entity_id
_entity_poly.type
_entity_poly.pdbx_seq_one_letter_code
_entity_poly.pdbx_strand_id
1 'polypeptide(L)' 'MKVVGILGITVILVFIFLIQGPGLKRSGKRVKMAFFSIMMVNWILAVLLVMFPEMSGPGQMVDFIYQSFKPFW' A
#
# COMPACT_ATOMS: atom_id res chain seq x y z
N MET A 1 -20.72 -1.11 0.19
CA MET A 1 -19.70 -0.28 -0.49
C MET A 1 -18.27 -0.56 0.00
N LYS A 2 -18.00 -0.67 1.31
CA LYS A 2 -16.65 -1.03 1.86
C LYS A 2 -16.09 -2.36 1.32
N VAL A 3 -16.94 -3.38 1.19
CA VAL A 3 -16.56 -4.71 0.64
C VAL A 3 -16.10 -4.64 -0.82
N VAL A 4 -16.67 -3.73 -1.61
CA VAL A 4 -16.25 -3.48 -3.01
C VAL A 4 -14.85 -2.86 -3.03
N GLY A 5 -14.56 -1.95 -2.10
CA GLY A 5 -13.21 -1.38 -1.93
C GLY A 5 -12.17 -2.46 -1.60
N ILE A 6 -12.47 -3.35 -0.65
CA ILE A 6 -11.57 -4.45 -0.27
C ILE A 6 -11.35 -5.43 -1.43
N LEU A 7 -12.41 -5.75 -2.18
CA LEU A 7 -12.33 -6.58 -3.37
C LEU A 7 -11.45 -5.94 -4.46
N GLY A 8 -11.63 -4.64 -4.72
CA GLY A 8 -10.82 -3.91 -5.70
C GLY A 8 -9.34 -3.91 -5.33
N ILE A 9 -9.01 -3.65 -4.06
CA ILE A 9 -7.63 -3.68 -3.55
C ILE A 9 -7.02 -5.08 -3.73
N THR A 10 -7.78 -6.12 -3.39
CA THR A 10 -7.30 -7.51 -3.51
C THR A 10 -7.03 -7.88 -4.97
N VAL A 11 -7.90 -7.47 -5.90
CA VAL A 11 -7.71 -7.68 -7.35
C VAL A 11 -6.45 -6.98 -7.86
N ILE A 12 -6.23 -5.72 -7.47
CA ILE A 12 -5.03 -4.96 -7.86
C ILE A 12 -3.75 -5.64 -7.33
N LEU A 13 -3.76 -6.10 -6.08
CA LEU A 13 -2.62 -6.82 -5.50
C LEU A 13 -2.33 -8.14 -6.23
N VAL A 14 -3.37 -8.87 -6.64
CA VAL A 14 -3.22 -10.08 -7.46
C VAL A 14 -2.60 -9.74 -8.82
N PHE A 15 -3.03 -8.64 -9.47
CA PHE A 15 -2.41 -8.18 -10.71
C PHE A 15 -0.93 -7.81 -10.54
N ILE A 16 -0.60 -7.05 -9.49
CA ILE A 16 0.79 -6.71 -9.16
C ILE A 16 1.61 -7.99 -8.96
N PHE A 17 1.07 -8.97 -8.23
CA PHE A 17 1.75 -10.24 -8.00
C PHE A 17 1.97 -11.04 -9.28
N LEU A 18 0.99 -11.05 -10.20
CA LEU A 18 1.10 -11.75 -11.49
C LEU A 18 2.11 -11.10 -12.43
N ILE A 19 2.15 -9.77 -12.49
CA ILE A 19 3.10 -9.02 -13.32
C ILE A 19 4.52 -9.15 -12.76
N GLN A 20 4.67 -9.02 -11.45
CA GLN A 20 5.98 -9.00 -10.79
C GLN A 20 6.51 -10.41 -10.50
N GLY A 21 5.64 -11.41 -10.43
CA GLY A 21 5.95 -12.83 -10.24
C GLY A 21 7.04 -13.40 -11.16
N PRO A 22 6.99 -13.21 -12.50
CA PRO A 22 8.06 -13.65 -13.40
C PRO A 22 9.39 -12.95 -13.14
N GLY A 23 9.39 -11.64 -12.80
CA GLY A 23 10.60 -10.92 -12.41
C GLY A 23 11.15 -11.38 -11.05
N LEU A 24 10.27 -11.67 -10.10
CA LEU A 24 10.61 -12.16 -8.77
C LEU A 24 11.16 -13.59 -8.80
N LYS A 25 10.73 -14.42 -9.76
CA LYS A 25 11.25 -15.79 -9.95
C LYS A 25 12.76 -15.80 -10.27
N ARG A 26 13.26 -14.79 -10.98
CA ARG A 26 14.69 -14.58 -11.26
C ARG A 26 15.47 -14.01 -10.07
N SER A 27 14.77 -13.42 -9.09
CA SER A 27 15.39 -12.81 -7.91
C SER A 27 15.62 -13.82 -6.78
N GLY A 28 16.65 -13.57 -5.96
CA GLY A 28 17.01 -14.41 -4.80
C GLY A 28 15.93 -14.41 -3.70
N LYS A 29 15.95 -15.43 -2.82
CA LYS A 29 14.95 -15.63 -1.75
C LYS A 29 14.74 -14.39 -0.85
N ARG A 30 15.78 -13.58 -0.60
CA ARG A 30 15.67 -12.32 0.17
C ARG A 30 14.79 -11.28 -0.51
N VAL A 31 14.91 -11.11 -1.82
CA VAL A 31 14.12 -10.13 -2.59
C VAL A 31 12.64 -10.53 -2.61
N LYS A 32 12.36 -11.84 -2.73
CA LYS A 32 11.01 -12.38 -2.58
C LYS A 32 10.41 -12.05 -1.21
N MET A 33 11.19 -12.22 -0.15
CA MET A 33 10.75 -11.95 1.22
C MET A 33 10.46 -10.46 1.45
N ALA A 34 11.34 -9.57 0.97
CA ALA A 34 11.15 -8.12 1.07
C ALA A 34 9.95 -7.64 0.25
N PHE A 35 9.75 -8.19 -0.95
CA PHE A 35 8.59 -7.90 -1.76
C PHE A 35 7.29 -8.30 -1.06
N PHE A 36 7.26 -9.52 -0.50
CA PHE A 36 6.10 -10.01 0.22
C PHE A 36 5.78 -9.18 1.47
N SER A 37 6.81 -8.77 2.24
CA SER A 37 6.59 -7.94 3.43
C SER A 37 6.02 -6.57 3.08
N ILE A 38 6.60 -5.89 2.08
CA ILE A 38 6.11 -4.60 1.59
C ILE A 38 4.67 -4.73 1.09
N MET A 39 4.36 -5.81 0.37
CA MET A 39 3.04 -6.02 -0.17
C MET A 39 1.99 -6.33 0.91
N MET A 40 2.37 -7.08 1.96
CA MET A 40 1.53 -7.29 3.15
C MET A 40 1.22 -5.97 3.86
N VAL A 41 2.24 -5.13 4.07
CA VAL A 41 2.07 -3.82 4.72
C VAL A 41 1.13 -2.93 3.91
N ASN A 42 1.31 -2.88 2.58
CA ASN A 42 0.41 -2.13 1.69
C ASN A 42 -1.03 -2.64 1.75
N TRP A 43 -1.24 -3.96 1.79
CA TRP A 43 -2.57 -4.53 1.88
C TRP A 43 -3.25 -4.16 3.21
N ILE A 44 -2.54 -4.31 4.33
CA ILE A 44 -3.04 -3.94 5.66
C ILE A 44 -3.43 -2.45 5.70
N LEU A 45 -2.56 -1.57 5.17
CA LEU A 45 -2.85 -0.14 5.09
C LEU A 45 -4.12 0.15 4.28
N ALA A 46 -4.24 -0.48 3.12
CA ALA A 46 -5.37 -0.26 2.23
C ALA A 46 -6.68 -0.76 2.86
N VAL A 47 -6.67 -1.92 3.53
CA VAL A 47 -7.83 -2.42 4.28
C VAL A 47 -8.20 -1.48 5.44
N LEU A 48 -7.20 -0.97 6.17
CA LEU A 48 -7.41 -0.06 7.28
C LEU A 48 -8.08 1.25 6.81
N LEU A 49 -7.63 1.82 5.70
CA LEU A 49 -8.21 3.03 5.10
C LEU A 49 -9.65 2.81 4.61
N VAL A 50 -9.97 1.62 4.10
CA VAL A 50 -11.35 1.30 3.69
C VAL A 50 -12.28 1.11 4.90
N MET A 51 -11.77 0.54 6.01
CA MET A 51 -12.56 0.41 7.23
C MET A 51 -12.76 1.76 7.94
N PHE A 52 -11.71 2.57 8.00
CA PHE A 52 -11.65 3.88 8.65
C PHE A 52 -11.35 4.97 7.62
N PRO A 53 -12.33 5.39 6.80
CA PRO A 53 -12.13 6.43 5.80
C PRO A 53 -11.81 7.82 6.41
N GLU A 54 -12.10 7.99 7.70
CA GLU A 54 -11.75 9.17 8.49
C GLU A 54 -10.26 9.19 8.93
N MET A 55 -9.54 8.06 8.83
CA MET A 55 -8.09 8.06 9.07
C MET A 55 -7.39 8.72 7.90
N SER A 56 -6.63 9.77 8.20
CA SER A 56 -5.74 10.43 7.26
C SER A 56 -4.82 9.39 6.61
N GLY A 57 -4.89 9.28 5.27
CA GLY A 57 -3.98 8.41 4.53
C GLY A 57 -2.51 8.78 4.77
N PRO A 58 -1.55 7.88 4.50
CA PRO A 58 -0.13 8.19 4.67
C PRO A 58 0.29 9.45 3.90
N GLY A 59 -0.29 9.72 2.73
CA GLY A 59 -0.08 10.98 2.01
C GLY A 59 -0.62 12.21 2.77
N GLN A 60 -1.80 12.11 3.38
CA GLN A 60 -2.36 13.18 4.20
C GLN A 60 -1.61 13.34 5.53
N MET A 61 -1.01 12.27 6.07
CA MET A 61 -0.11 12.37 7.23
C MET A 61 1.18 13.10 6.88
N VAL A 62 1.75 12.83 5.70
CA VAL A 62 2.88 13.62 5.16
C VAL A 62 2.47 15.08 5.03
N ASP A 63 1.32 15.36 4.41
CA ASP A 63 0.79 16.73 4.33
C ASP A 63 0.59 17.36 5.71
N PHE A 64 0.11 16.63 6.71
CA PHE A 64 -0.08 17.14 8.07
C PHE A 64 1.25 17.47 8.77
N ILE A 65 2.28 16.61 8.60
CA ILE A 65 3.63 16.86 9.13
C ILE A 65 4.25 18.09 8.46
N TYR A 66 4.13 18.20 7.13
CA TYR A 66 4.70 19.30 6.36
C TYR A 66 3.84 20.56 6.34
N GLN A 67 2.57 20.49 6.74
CA GLN A 67 1.69 21.65 6.89
C GLN A 67 2.25 22.66 7.89
N SER A 68 2.95 22.18 8.92
CA SER A 68 3.63 23.02 9.91
C SER A 68 4.88 23.72 9.34
N PHE A 69 5.44 23.22 8.23
CA PHE A 69 6.61 23.79 7.54
C PHE A 69 6.25 24.71 6.37
N LYS A 70 4.98 24.80 5.98
CA LYS A 70 4.49 25.79 4.99
C LYS A 70 4.85 27.26 5.28
N PRO A 71 5.05 27.75 6.53
CA PRO A 71 5.42 29.15 6.76
C PRO A 71 6.86 29.50 6.37
N PHE A 72 7.71 28.51 6.02
CA PHE A 72 9.15 28.68 5.83
C PHE A 72 9.63 28.60 4.36
N TRP A 73 8.70 28.56 3.40
CA TRP A 73 8.95 28.61 1.94
C TRP A 73 8.04 29.65 1.29
#